data_AF-A0A953DR18-F1
#
_entry.id   AF-A0A953DR18-F1
#
_cell.length_a   1.000
_cell.length_b   1.000
_cell.length_c   1.000
_cell.angle_alpha   90.00
_cell.angle_beta   90.00
_cell.angle_gamma   90.00
#
_symmetry.space_group_name_H-M   'P 1'
#
loop_
_entity.id
_entity.type
_entity.pdbx_description
1 polymer ?
#
loop_
_entity_poly.entity_id
_entity_poly.type
_entity_poly.pdbx_seq_one_letter_code
_entity_poly.pdbx_strand_id
1 'polypeptide(L)'
;MTGEDKRGYGLRGGLDGAVALEAEAIGRRVEQSWYAPKIDRATLRALMQRRDGPALLSFVLWLALLAASGAAVVLTWGSWWAAPGLLAYGTIWSSSDARWHECGHGTPFRTRWLNEVFYHLSSFMCLREAYLWRWSHARHHTHTI
;
A
#
# COMPACT_ATOMS: atom_id res chain seq x y z
N MET A 1 -49.67 -26.03 19.65
CA MET A 1 -48.48 -25.89 18.77
C MET A 1 -48.82 -24.88 17.70
N THR A 2 -48.56 -23.60 17.97
CA THR A 2 -48.70 -22.50 17.00
C THR A 2 -47.40 -22.37 16.23
N GLY A 3 -47.48 -22.36 14.90
CA GLY A 3 -46.32 -22.41 14.01
C GLY A 3 -45.44 -21.16 14.12
N GLU A 4 -44.15 -21.37 14.38
CA GLU A 4 -43.13 -20.34 14.21
C GLU A 4 -42.95 -20.05 12.71
N ASP A 5 -43.22 -18.81 12.32
CA ASP A 5 -42.85 -18.28 11.02
C ASP A 5 -41.31 -18.12 10.95
N LYS A 6 -40.64 -19.07 10.30
CA LYS A 6 -39.19 -19.09 10.10
C LYS A 6 -38.70 -18.13 9.00
N ARG A 7 -39.53 -17.18 8.54
CA ARG A 7 -39.18 -16.23 7.46
C ARG A 7 -39.33 -14.75 7.86
N GLY A 8 -39.32 -14.45 9.16
CA GLY A 8 -39.26 -13.08 9.64
C GLY A 8 -37.87 -12.47 9.49
N TYR A 9 -37.60 -11.80 8.36
CA TYR A 9 -36.43 -10.91 8.18
C TYR A 9 -36.60 -9.54 8.88
N GLY A 10 -37.46 -9.47 9.90
CA GLY A 10 -37.60 -8.27 10.72
C GLY A 10 -36.35 -8.07 11.56
N LEU A 11 -35.75 -6.87 11.52
CA LEU A 11 -34.65 -6.49 12.40
C LEU A 11 -35.12 -6.65 13.86
N ARG A 12 -34.57 -7.64 14.58
CA ARG A 12 -34.95 -7.95 15.97
C ARG A 12 -34.16 -7.17 17.02
N GLY A 13 -33.27 -6.28 16.60
CA GLY A 13 -32.57 -5.34 17.50
C GLY A 13 -33.37 -4.04 17.62
N GLY A 14 -33.56 -3.54 18.85
CA GLY A 14 -34.08 -2.20 19.07
C GLY A 14 -33.19 -1.15 18.41
N LEU A 15 -33.74 0.01 18.08
CA LEU A 15 -33.01 1.16 17.52
C LEU A 15 -32.14 1.88 18.57
N ASP A 16 -32.01 1.33 19.77
CA ASP A 16 -31.22 1.90 20.85
C ASP A 16 -29.74 1.92 20.45
N GLY A 17 -29.24 3.11 20.12
CA GLY A 17 -27.88 3.31 19.60
C GLY A 17 -27.74 3.18 18.08
N ALA A 18 -28.84 3.00 17.35
CA ALA A 18 -28.88 3.15 15.90
C ALA A 18 -28.68 4.63 15.53
N VAL A 19 -27.78 4.87 14.60
CA VAL A 19 -27.54 6.21 14.03
C VAL A 19 -28.17 6.22 12.65
N ALA A 20 -28.87 7.30 12.30
CA ALA A 20 -29.39 7.46 10.95
C ALA A 20 -28.27 7.22 9.93
N LEU A 21 -28.59 6.57 8.80
CA LEU A 21 -27.67 6.39 7.67
C LEU A 21 -27.43 7.73 6.92
N GLU A 22 -27.29 8.81 7.68
CA GLU A 22 -26.80 10.09 7.22
C GLU A 22 -25.28 9.95 7.18
N ALA A 23 -24.71 10.10 5.98
CA ALA A 23 -23.28 9.88 5.74
C ALA A 23 -22.38 10.64 6.74
N GLU A 24 -22.83 11.82 7.20
CA GLU A 24 -22.11 12.67 8.16
C GLU A 24 -22.15 12.14 9.60
N ALA A 25 -23.21 11.46 10.02
CA ALA A 25 -23.35 10.92 11.37
C ALA A 25 -22.61 9.57 11.52
N ILE A 26 -22.62 8.75 10.48
CA ILE A 26 -21.82 7.52 10.41
C ILE A 26 -20.33 7.85 10.30
N GLY A 27 -19.95 8.78 9.42
CA GLY A 27 -18.56 9.24 9.27
C GLY A 27 -17.97 9.70 10.60
N ARG A 28 -18.68 10.58 11.32
CA ARG A 28 -18.26 11.05 12.65
C ARG A 28 -18.08 9.94 13.68
N ARG A 29 -18.95 8.92 13.71
CA ARG A 29 -18.86 7.83 14.70
C ARG A 29 -17.74 6.83 14.39
N VAL A 30 -17.50 6.56 13.10
CA VAL A 30 -16.41 5.69 12.63
C VAL A 30 -15.06 6.38 12.81
N GLU A 31 -14.94 7.66 12.44
CA GLU A 31 -13.71 8.45 12.57
C GLU A 31 -13.31 8.71 14.03
N GLN A 32 -14.26 8.79 14.96
CA GLN A 32 -13.98 9.05 16.38
C GLN A 32 -13.28 7.89 17.11
N SER A 33 -13.20 6.69 16.52
CA SER A 33 -12.77 5.48 17.23
C SER A 33 -11.42 4.90 16.77
N TRP A 34 -10.60 5.67 16.05
CA TRP A 34 -9.26 5.20 15.68
C TRP A 34 -8.30 5.30 16.87
N TYR A 35 -7.62 4.21 17.17
CA TYR A 35 -6.55 4.20 18.16
C TYR A 35 -5.46 5.19 17.75
N ALA A 36 -5.21 6.19 18.60
CA ALA A 36 -4.07 7.08 18.48
C ALA A 36 -3.03 6.71 19.56
N PRO A 37 -1.79 6.33 19.18
CA PRO A 37 -0.76 6.04 20.17
C PRO A 37 -0.44 7.30 20.98
N LYS A 38 -0.30 7.15 22.30
CA LYS A 38 0.15 8.23 23.20
C LYS A 38 1.64 8.45 23.01
N ILE A 39 2.01 9.24 21.99
CA ILE A 39 3.39 9.61 21.68
C ILE A 39 3.55 11.13 21.77
N ASP A 40 4.66 11.59 22.34
CA ASP A 40 4.99 13.01 22.35
C ASP A 40 5.20 13.54 20.91
N ARG A 41 4.79 14.79 20.67
CA ARG A 41 4.84 15.41 19.33
C ARG A 41 6.27 15.58 18.83
N ALA A 42 7.24 15.85 19.70
CA ALA A 42 8.64 15.96 19.31
C ALA A 42 9.19 14.60 18.90
N THR A 43 8.85 13.54 19.66
CA THR A 43 9.23 12.16 19.32
C THR A 43 8.63 11.73 17.98
N LEU A 44 7.33 11.97 17.76
CA LEU A 44 6.69 11.65 16.49
C LEU A 44 7.37 12.37 15.31
N ARG A 45 7.66 13.67 15.45
CA ARG A 45 8.38 14.44 14.43
C ARG A 45 9.78 13.91 14.15
N ALA A 46 10.49 13.42 15.17
CA ALA A 46 11.81 12.82 15.02
C ALA A 46 11.75 11.50 14.24
N LEU A 47 10.76 10.65 14.53
CA LEU A 47 10.55 9.38 13.83
C LEU A 47 10.10 9.55 12.37
N MET A 48 9.37 10.62 12.06
CA MET A 48 8.92 10.93 10.71
C MET A 48 9.98 11.63 9.83
N GLN A 49 11.20 11.83 10.32
CA GLN A 49 12.26 12.49 9.53
C GLN A 49 12.68 11.63 8.35
N ARG A 50 12.47 12.18 7.14
CA ARG A 50 12.89 11.56 5.88
C ARG A 50 14.40 11.71 5.67
N ARG A 51 15.05 10.65 5.19
CA ARG A 51 16.48 10.59 4.90
C ARG A 51 16.72 9.76 3.64
N ASP A 52 17.54 10.27 2.72
CA ASP A 52 17.74 9.59 1.42
C ASP A 52 18.56 8.30 1.54
N GLY A 53 19.51 8.23 2.47
CA GLY A 53 20.45 7.10 2.58
C GLY A 53 19.80 5.72 2.72
N PRO A 54 18.91 5.50 3.71
CA PRO A 54 18.21 4.22 3.87
C PRO A 54 17.37 3.83 2.64
N ALA A 55 16.67 4.79 2.05
CA ALA A 55 15.89 4.56 0.84
C ALA A 55 16.79 4.19 -0.35
N LEU A 56 17.87 4.95 -0.58
CA LEU A 56 18.85 4.64 -1.65
C LEU A 56 19.43 3.24 -1.50
N LEU A 57 19.85 2.84 -0.31
CA LEU A 57 20.36 1.49 -0.07
C LEU A 57 19.32 0.42 -0.44
N SER A 58 18.08 0.59 0.01
CA SER A 58 16.98 -0.35 -0.28
C SER A 58 16.67 -0.44 -1.78
N PHE A 59 16.63 0.69 -2.48
CA PHE A 59 16.33 0.74 -3.92
C PHE A 59 17.49 0.23 -4.77
N VAL A 60 18.74 0.58 -4.46
CA VAL A 60 19.92 0.09 -5.18
C VAL A 60 20.10 -1.42 -4.98
N LEU A 61 19.96 -1.92 -3.75
CA LEU A 61 20.04 -3.35 -3.47
C LEU A 61 18.94 -4.11 -4.23
N TRP A 62 17.72 -3.56 -4.26
CA TRP A 62 16.62 -4.15 -5.01
C TRP A 62 16.91 -4.23 -6.52
N LEU A 63 17.39 -3.16 -7.13
CA LEU A 63 17.75 -3.16 -8.56
C LEU A 63 18.92 -4.12 -8.84
N ALA A 64 19.90 -4.19 -7.95
CA ALA A 64 21.01 -5.13 -8.07
C ALA A 64 20.55 -6.59 -7.99
N LEU A 65 19.66 -6.92 -7.05
CA LEU A 65 19.06 -8.26 -6.93
C LEU A 65 18.18 -8.60 -8.13
N LEU A 66 17.45 -7.62 -8.66
CA LEU A 66 16.64 -7.80 -9.87
C LEU A 66 17.51 -8.09 -11.09
N ALA A 67 18.60 -7.33 -11.28
CA ALA A 67 19.56 -7.57 -12.36
C ALA A 67 20.26 -8.93 -12.21
N ALA A 68 20.68 -9.30 -10.99
CA ALA A 68 21.34 -10.57 -10.72
C ALA A 68 20.42 -11.77 -10.96
N SER A 69 19.18 -11.72 -10.49
CA SER A 69 18.18 -12.77 -10.75
C SER A 69 17.80 -12.86 -12.22
N GLY A 70 17.68 -11.73 -12.91
CA GLY A 70 17.45 -11.70 -14.37
C GLY A 70 18.63 -12.32 -15.15
N ALA A 71 19.86 -11.99 -14.77
CA ALA A 71 21.06 -12.61 -15.34
C ALA A 71 21.09 -14.12 -15.09
N ALA A 72 20.72 -14.59 -13.90
CA ALA A 72 20.61 -16.02 -13.60
C ALA A 72 19.61 -16.73 -14.52
N VAL A 73 18.45 -16.12 -14.80
CA VAL A 73 17.47 -16.64 -15.77
C VAL A 73 18.06 -16.75 -17.17
N VAL A 74 18.77 -15.73 -17.63
CA VAL A 74 19.40 -15.74 -18.97
C VAL A 74 20.47 -16.84 -19.06
N LEU A 75 21.31 -16.97 -18.04
CA LEU A 75 22.39 -17.98 -18.01
C LEU A 75 21.89 -19.41 -17.90
N THR A 76 20.70 -19.61 -17.33
CA THR A 76 20.09 -20.94 -17.13
C THR A 76 18.98 -21.24 -18.13
N TRP A 77 18.77 -20.37 -19.12
CA TRP A 77 17.69 -20.47 -20.10
C TRP A 77 17.72 -21.81 -20.84
N GLY A 78 16.53 -22.39 -21.07
CA GLY A 78 16.40 -23.72 -21.68
C GLY A 78 16.66 -24.90 -20.73
N SER A 79 16.90 -24.65 -19.45
CA SER A 79 17.03 -25.70 -18.41
C SER A 79 16.00 -25.52 -17.29
N TRP A 80 15.81 -26.57 -16.48
CA TRP A 80 14.96 -26.50 -15.29
C TRP A 80 15.44 -25.48 -14.24
N TRP A 81 16.70 -25.06 -14.28
CA TRP A 81 17.24 -24.02 -13.39
C TRP A 81 16.71 -22.62 -13.70
N ALA A 82 16.15 -22.38 -14.89
CA ALA A 82 15.47 -21.13 -15.19
C ALA A 82 14.23 -20.92 -14.30
N ALA A 83 13.57 -21.98 -13.86
CA ALA A 83 12.37 -21.89 -13.03
C ALA A 83 12.60 -21.22 -11.67
N PRO A 84 13.55 -21.65 -10.81
CA PRO A 84 13.85 -20.93 -9.57
C PRO A 84 14.37 -19.51 -9.82
N GLY A 85 15.12 -19.28 -10.90
CA GLY A 85 15.54 -17.93 -11.31
C GLY A 85 14.37 -17.00 -11.63
N LEU A 86 13.38 -17.49 -12.39
CA LEU A 86 12.17 -16.76 -12.74
C LEU A 86 11.31 -16.49 -11.52
N LEU A 87 11.19 -17.46 -10.60
CA LEU A 87 10.49 -17.27 -9.33
C LEU A 87 11.15 -16.16 -8.51
N ALA A 88 12.47 -16.20 -8.34
CA ALA A 88 13.21 -15.16 -7.62
C ALA A 88 13.04 -13.78 -8.28
N TYR A 89 13.24 -13.70 -9.61
CA TYR A 89 13.07 -12.46 -10.37
C TYR A 89 11.66 -11.90 -10.24
N GLY A 90 10.63 -12.75 -10.41
CA GLY A 90 9.23 -12.36 -10.31
C GLY A 90 8.86 -11.85 -8.91
N THR A 91 9.34 -12.51 -7.85
CA THR A 91 9.14 -12.05 -6.46
C THR A 91 9.84 -10.72 -6.19
N ILE A 92 11.06 -10.52 -6.69
CA ILE A 92 11.77 -9.24 -6.54
C ILE A 92 11.07 -8.15 -7.36
N TRP A 93 10.63 -8.46 -8.58
CA TRP A 93 9.88 -7.55 -9.44
C TRP A 93 8.57 -7.10 -8.81
N SER A 94 7.79 -8.01 -8.22
CA SER A 94 6.49 -7.68 -7.63
C SER A 94 6.60 -6.69 -6.47
N SER A 95 7.76 -6.63 -5.79
CA SER A 95 8.03 -5.62 -4.76
C SER A 95 8.17 -4.18 -5.30
N SER A 96 8.07 -3.97 -6.62
CA SER A 96 7.83 -2.64 -7.22
C SER A 96 6.49 -2.04 -6.80
N ASP A 97 5.48 -2.86 -6.48
CA ASP A 97 4.14 -2.38 -6.10
C ASP A 97 4.18 -1.57 -4.79
N ALA A 98 4.84 -2.10 -3.76
CA ALA A 98 5.07 -1.37 -2.52
C ALA A 98 5.90 -0.10 -2.74
N ARG A 99 6.85 -0.12 -3.69
CA ARG A 99 7.74 1.03 -3.94
C ARG A 99 7.04 2.19 -4.61
N TRP A 100 6.17 1.95 -5.61
CA TRP A 100 5.41 3.06 -6.21
C TRP A 100 4.43 3.62 -5.18
N HIS A 101 3.83 2.78 -4.33
CA HIS A 101 2.85 3.17 -3.33
C HIS A 101 3.46 4.13 -2.30
N GLU A 102 4.59 3.75 -1.71
CA GLU A 102 5.30 4.61 -0.76
C GLU A 102 5.87 5.88 -1.43
N CYS A 103 6.46 5.76 -2.62
CA CYS A 103 6.91 6.94 -3.35
C CYS A 103 5.73 7.86 -3.74
N GLY A 104 4.54 7.32 -3.94
CA GLY A 104 3.31 8.08 -4.19
C GLY A 104 2.89 8.95 -3.00
N HIS A 105 3.24 8.53 -1.79
CA HIS A 105 3.10 9.32 -0.55
C HIS A 105 4.24 10.32 -0.34
N GLY A 106 5.36 10.17 -1.06
CA GLY A 106 6.55 10.99 -0.89
C GLY A 106 7.28 10.77 0.44
N THR A 107 7.09 9.61 1.06
CA THR A 107 7.67 9.23 2.35
C THR A 107 9.11 8.69 2.28
N PRO A 108 9.57 7.98 1.22
CA PRO A 108 10.88 7.32 1.26
C PRO A 108 12.06 8.28 1.23
N PHE A 109 12.01 9.31 0.37
CA PHE A 109 13.14 10.23 0.15
C PHE A 109 12.86 11.61 0.75
N ARG A 110 13.92 12.23 1.28
CA ARG A 110 13.93 13.66 1.60
C ARG A 110 14.04 14.49 0.32
N THR A 111 14.85 14.03 -0.63
CA THR A 111 15.09 14.72 -1.90
C THR A 111 14.00 14.41 -2.91
N ARG A 112 13.26 15.43 -3.34
CA ARG A 112 12.05 15.27 -4.16
C ARG A 112 12.30 14.58 -5.50
N TRP A 113 13.34 14.98 -6.24
CA TRP A 113 13.57 14.40 -7.57
C TRP A 113 13.97 12.92 -7.50
N LEU A 114 14.69 12.49 -6.45
CA LEU A 114 14.98 11.07 -6.22
C LEU A 114 13.67 10.28 -6.05
N ASN A 115 12.75 10.81 -5.24
CA ASN A 115 11.43 10.21 -5.06
C ASN A 115 10.67 10.07 -6.39
N GLU A 116 10.69 11.11 -7.22
CA GLU A 116 10.01 11.11 -8.51
C GLU A 116 10.61 10.08 -9.48
N VAL A 117 11.95 10.00 -9.58
CA VAL A 117 12.61 8.99 -10.42
C VAL A 117 12.18 7.58 -10.04
N PHE A 118 12.23 7.25 -8.75
CA PHE A 118 11.86 5.93 -8.27
C PHE A 118 10.34 5.68 -8.34
N TYR A 119 9.51 6.71 -8.18
CA TYR A 119 8.07 6.62 -8.39
C TYR A 119 7.71 6.24 -9.82
N HIS A 120 8.31 6.91 -10.80
CA HIS A 120 8.07 6.64 -12.22
C HIS A 120 8.61 5.26 -12.62
N LEU A 121 9.81 4.89 -12.16
CA LEU A 121 10.39 3.57 -12.42
C LEU A 121 9.50 2.44 -11.89
N SER A 122 9.10 2.52 -10.62
CA SER A 122 8.28 1.48 -9.98
C SER A 122 6.86 1.43 -10.55
N SER A 123 6.28 2.60 -10.90
CA SER A 123 4.98 2.67 -11.58
C SER A 123 5.04 2.01 -12.96
N PHE A 124 6.08 2.28 -13.74
CA PHE A 124 6.32 1.63 -15.04
C PHE A 124 6.42 0.10 -14.91
N MET A 125 7.17 -0.39 -13.91
CA MET A 125 7.30 -1.83 -13.66
C MET A 125 5.96 -2.50 -13.28
N CYS A 126 5.04 -1.75 -12.67
CA CYS A 126 3.68 -2.21 -12.36
C CYS A 126 2.66 -1.93 -13.49
N LEU A 127 3.10 -1.46 -14.66
CA LEU A 127 2.23 -1.04 -15.76
C LEU A 127 1.19 0.02 -15.33
N ARG A 128 1.58 0.89 -14.41
CA ARG A 128 0.77 2.01 -13.92
C ARG A 128 1.24 3.30 -14.58
N GLU A 129 0.29 4.06 -15.14
CA GLU A 129 0.57 5.42 -15.55
C GLU A 129 0.75 6.28 -14.29
N ALA A 130 1.95 6.80 -14.10
CA ALA A 130 2.38 7.41 -12.84
C ALA A 130 1.52 8.62 -12.45
N TYR A 131 1.10 9.46 -13.41
CA TYR A 131 0.37 10.68 -13.09
C TYR A 131 -1.06 10.39 -12.63
N LEU A 132 -1.82 9.64 -13.42
CA LEU A 132 -3.20 9.20 -13.14
C LEU A 132 -3.24 8.38 -11.86
N TRP A 133 -2.27 7.46 -11.69
CA TRP A 133 -2.26 6.61 -10.52
C TRP A 133 -1.98 7.38 -9.23
N ARG A 134 -1.16 8.45 -9.27
CA ARG A 134 -0.98 9.37 -8.14
C ARG A 134 -2.31 9.97 -7.67
N TRP A 135 -3.10 10.48 -8.60
CA TRP A 135 -4.39 11.11 -8.27
C TRP A 135 -5.44 10.08 -7.86
N SER A 136 -5.47 8.92 -8.52
CA SER A 136 -6.31 7.80 -8.11
C SER A 136 -6.01 7.38 -6.67
N HIS A 137 -4.73 7.25 -6.33
CA HIS A 137 -4.24 6.87 -5.01
C HIS A 137 -4.56 7.92 -3.95
N ALA A 138 -4.32 9.21 -4.24
CA ALA A 138 -4.68 10.30 -3.34
C ALA A 138 -6.19 10.33 -3.05
N ARG A 139 -7.03 10.11 -4.08
CA ARG A 139 -8.49 10.00 -3.92
C ARG A 139 -8.89 8.81 -3.07
N HIS A 140 -8.26 7.65 -3.26
CA HIS A 140 -8.49 6.47 -2.44
C HIS A 140 -8.23 6.78 -0.95
N HIS A 141 -7.07 7.34 -0.62
CA HIS A 141 -6.74 7.74 0.76
C HIS A 141 -7.63 8.86 1.31
N THR A 142 -8.27 9.66 0.46
CA THR A 142 -9.20 10.70 0.93
C THR A 142 -10.54 10.13 1.39
N HIS A 143 -10.98 9.00 0.83
CA HIS A 143 -12.37 8.51 0.99
C HIS A 143 -12.50 7.12 1.60
N THR A 144 -11.39 6.41 1.85
CA THR A 144 -11.43 5.05 2.41
C THR A 144 -10.41 4.82 3.53
N ILE A 145 -9.99 5.88 4.24
CA ILE A 145 -9.21 5.78 5.48
C ILE A 145 -10.16 5.72 6.68
#